data_AF-A0A2M7ASQ0-F1
#
_entry.id   AF-A0A2M7ASQ0-F1
#
_cell.length_a   1.000
_cell.length_b   1.000
_cell.length_c   1.000
_cell.angle_alpha   90.00
_cell.angle_beta   90.00
_cell.angle_gamma   90.00
#
_symmetry.space_group_name_H-M   'P 1'
#
loop_
_entity.id
_entity.type
_entity.pdbx_description
1 polymer ?
#
loop_
_entity_poly.entity_id
_entity_poly.type
_entity_poly.pdbx_seq_one_letter_code
_entity_poly.pdbx_strand_id
1 'polypeptide(L)'
;MKPVIICGGVGTKMWPMSCPEMPKHFLPLMGGKSLFEITWESLRKKFEVKDIFLQTNEVQTKIAQKQVPEILANNIFIEPEMRNQGPATGMAAAMLLKKGFGDEPFILIQVDDIREPEEKLFTMMEVCDRLARETGKYITGGIKPEYAVMGVDYLIKGERVSQEGEAGVFKVAKFLWRSTKETAEEYVKDGLALIHANHTCMTPMAFMEMFKKYKPEWYKPLLKIAQGAEVTVEYAKMPKGPIEDVTQLVYADGGALVVELPFNWHDIGTWESADKFLKAKNLYQAPKGLIDLDNKNNFVMVPEGKTVALIGVENLVVVDTGEALLVCRKDQSGRVGEVVERLKT
;
A
#
# COMPACT_ATOMS: atom_id res chain seq x y z
N MET A 1 15.84 8.07 9.24
CA MET A 1 14.84 7.42 8.35
C MET A 1 14.35 8.34 7.24
N LYS A 2 14.10 7.80 6.04
CA LYS A 2 13.39 8.43 4.91
C LYS A 2 12.09 7.68 4.56
N PRO A 3 10.88 8.24 4.77
CA PRO A 3 9.67 7.67 4.21
C PRO A 3 9.62 7.84 2.68
N VAL A 4 9.32 6.77 1.97
CA VAL A 4 9.07 6.77 0.53
C VAL A 4 7.62 6.36 0.31
N ILE A 5 6.78 7.31 -0.06
CA ILE A 5 5.41 7.06 -0.47
C ILE A 5 5.45 6.40 -1.85
N ILE A 6 4.85 5.21 -1.98
CA ILE A 6 4.79 4.50 -3.25
C ILE A 6 3.36 4.52 -3.80
N CYS A 7 3.19 5.18 -4.95
CA CYS A 7 1.90 5.27 -5.64
C CYS A 7 1.98 4.46 -6.94
N GLY A 8 1.27 3.34 -6.97
CA GLY A 8 1.22 2.45 -8.12
C GLY A 8 -0.19 1.97 -8.42
N GLY A 9 -0.40 1.52 -9.67
CA GLY A 9 -1.69 1.01 -10.12
C GLY A 9 -2.77 2.08 -10.26
N VAL A 10 -3.93 1.63 -10.74
CA VAL A 10 -5.13 2.46 -10.93
C VAL A 10 -6.15 2.23 -9.81
N GLY A 11 -6.19 1.01 -9.25
CA GLY A 11 -7.22 0.61 -8.29
C GLY A 11 -8.56 0.28 -8.94
N THR A 12 -8.55 -0.54 -9.99
CA THR A 12 -9.69 -0.85 -10.87
C THR A 12 -10.97 -1.31 -10.17
N LYS A 13 -10.87 -1.84 -8.94
CA LYS A 13 -12.03 -2.22 -8.11
C LYS A 13 -12.85 -1.03 -7.60
N MET A 14 -12.32 0.19 -7.74
CA MET A 14 -12.98 1.46 -7.43
C MET A 14 -13.54 2.16 -8.68
N TRP A 15 -13.58 1.48 -9.83
CA TRP A 15 -14.35 1.94 -10.99
C TRP A 15 -15.83 2.09 -10.58
N PRO A 16 -16.58 3.10 -11.06
CA PRO A 16 -16.28 4.01 -12.16
C PRO A 16 -15.49 5.25 -11.79
N MET A 17 -15.21 5.47 -10.50
CA MET A 17 -14.48 6.64 -10.05
C MET A 17 -12.98 6.56 -10.34
N SER A 18 -12.37 5.39 -10.17
CA SER A 18 -10.95 5.22 -10.47
C SER A 18 -10.73 5.03 -11.98
N CYS A 19 -9.83 5.82 -12.54
CA CYS A 19 -9.34 5.70 -13.91
C CYS A 19 -7.82 5.98 -13.98
N PRO A 20 -7.13 5.74 -15.11
CA PRO A 20 -5.70 6.03 -15.23
C PRO A 20 -5.32 7.48 -14.86
N GLU A 21 -6.21 8.44 -15.13
CA GLU A 21 -6.05 9.86 -14.84
C GLU A 21 -6.48 10.25 -13.41
N MET A 22 -7.16 9.35 -12.70
CA MET A 22 -7.54 9.51 -11.29
C MET A 22 -7.53 8.17 -10.55
N PRO A 23 -6.34 7.61 -10.23
CA PRO A 23 -6.21 6.38 -9.47
C PRO A 23 -6.87 6.42 -8.09
N LYS A 24 -7.18 5.23 -7.52
CA LYS A 24 -7.93 5.09 -6.25
C LYS A 24 -7.38 5.94 -5.11
N HIS A 25 -6.06 6.01 -4.95
CA HIS A 25 -5.40 6.71 -3.84
C HIS A 25 -5.49 8.23 -3.94
N PHE A 26 -5.85 8.76 -5.11
CA PHE A 26 -6.11 10.19 -5.34
C PHE A 26 -7.60 10.55 -5.29
N LEU A 27 -8.52 9.59 -5.10
CA LEU A 27 -9.94 9.87 -5.02
C LEU A 27 -10.29 10.58 -3.70
N PRO A 28 -11.05 11.70 -3.73
CA PRO A 28 -11.39 12.50 -2.55
C PRO A 28 -12.53 11.89 -1.71
N LEU A 29 -12.40 10.61 -1.34
CA LEU A 29 -13.45 9.83 -0.67
C LEU A 29 -13.53 10.10 0.84
N MET A 30 -12.45 10.56 1.47
CA MET A 30 -12.33 10.64 2.92
C MET A 30 -12.68 12.04 3.42
N GLY A 31 -13.97 12.38 3.38
CA GLY A 31 -14.44 13.72 3.76
C GLY A 31 -13.89 14.82 2.84
N GLY A 32 -13.71 14.51 1.55
CA GLY A 32 -13.16 15.43 0.55
C GLY A 32 -11.65 15.35 0.35
N LYS A 33 -10.92 14.57 1.17
CA LYS A 33 -9.50 14.29 0.97
C LYS A 33 -9.25 12.91 0.37
N SER A 34 -8.13 12.78 -0.32
CA SER A 34 -7.64 11.50 -0.83
C SER A 34 -6.82 10.73 0.21
N LEU A 35 -6.63 9.43 -0.03
CA LEU A 35 -5.73 8.61 0.79
C LEU A 35 -4.28 9.11 0.71
N PHE A 36 -3.89 9.62 -0.45
CA PHE A 36 -2.59 10.25 -0.67
C PHE A 36 -2.42 11.50 0.19
N GLU A 37 -3.40 12.41 0.20
CA GLU A 37 -3.38 13.62 1.02
C GLU A 37 -3.33 13.28 2.51
N ILE A 38 -4.16 12.34 2.97
CA ILE A 38 -4.17 11.90 4.37
C ILE A 38 -2.81 11.32 4.77
N THR A 39 -2.23 10.47 3.93
CA THR A 39 -0.93 9.85 4.19
C THR A 39 0.18 10.91 4.25
N TRP A 40 0.16 11.87 3.33
CA TRP A 40 1.12 12.98 3.32
C TRP A 40 0.99 13.85 4.57
N GLU A 41 -0.21 14.29 4.91
CA GLU A 41 -0.48 15.11 6.09
C GLU A 41 -0.07 14.41 7.38
N SER A 42 -0.29 13.09 7.47
CA SER A 42 0.19 12.28 8.58
C SER A 42 1.71 12.33 8.68
N LEU A 43 2.44 12.00 7.60
CA LEU A 43 3.91 12.04 7.59
C LEU A 43 4.47 13.43 7.91
N ARG A 44 3.81 14.51 7.48
CA ARG A 44 4.22 15.89 7.77
C ARG A 44 4.16 16.27 9.25
N LYS A 45 3.43 15.53 10.09
CA LYS A 45 3.45 15.71 11.55
C LYS A 45 4.79 15.38 12.18
N LYS A 46 5.63 14.59 11.50
CA LYS A 46 6.94 14.14 12.00
C LYS A 46 8.12 14.49 11.09
N PHE A 47 7.92 14.48 9.78
CA PHE A 47 9.00 14.63 8.80
C PHE A 47 8.89 15.95 8.06
N GLU A 48 10.02 16.65 7.92
CA GLU A 48 10.16 17.80 7.03
C GLU A 48 9.93 17.39 5.56
N VAL A 49 9.44 18.33 4.74
CA VAL A 49 9.16 18.10 3.31
C VAL A 49 10.36 17.47 2.58
N LYS A 50 11.57 17.94 2.88
CA LYS A 50 12.82 17.45 2.28
C LYS A 50 13.13 15.99 2.58
N ASP A 51 12.51 15.41 3.60
CA ASP A 51 12.77 14.05 4.07
C ASP A 51 11.73 13.03 3.57
N ILE A 52 10.63 13.49 2.96
CA ILE A 52 9.59 12.65 2.37
C ILE A 52 9.83 12.53 0.86
N PHE A 53 9.81 11.30 0.35
CA PHE A 53 9.95 10.99 -1.06
C PHE A 53 8.66 10.40 -1.63
N LEU A 54 8.44 10.64 -2.92
CA LEU A 54 7.34 10.06 -3.68
C LEU A 54 7.91 9.22 -4.80
N GLN A 55 7.50 7.97 -4.92
CA GLN A 55 7.77 7.15 -6.10
C GLN A 55 6.47 6.83 -6.83
N THR A 56 6.40 7.21 -8.11
CA THR A 56 5.23 6.98 -8.96
C THR A 56 5.56 7.18 -10.44
N ASN A 57 4.57 7.14 -11.34
CA ASN A 57 4.77 7.44 -12.76
C ASN A 57 4.50 8.91 -13.11
N GLU A 58 4.92 9.33 -14.31
CA GLU A 58 4.80 10.71 -14.81
C GLU A 58 3.38 11.28 -14.74
N VAL A 59 2.36 10.48 -15.03
CA VAL A 59 0.95 10.92 -15.00
C VAL A 59 0.53 11.21 -13.55
N GLN A 60 0.81 10.26 -12.65
CA GLN A 60 0.46 10.38 -11.24
C GLN A 60 1.26 11.45 -10.50
N THR A 61 2.49 11.74 -10.93
CA THR A 61 3.29 12.87 -10.41
C THR A 61 2.52 14.18 -10.50
N LYS A 62 1.87 14.44 -11.64
CA LYS A 62 1.10 15.69 -11.86
C LYS A 62 -0.11 15.77 -10.93
N ILE A 63 -0.79 14.66 -10.68
CA ILE A 63 -1.93 14.57 -9.77
C ILE A 63 -1.47 14.80 -8.32
N ALA A 64 -0.40 14.12 -7.92
CA ALA A 64 0.20 14.24 -6.59
C ALA A 64 0.63 15.68 -6.29
N GLN A 65 1.31 16.35 -7.22
CA GLN A 65 1.73 17.75 -7.04
C GLN A 65 0.55 18.73 -7.04
N LYS A 66 -0.57 18.40 -7.70
CA LYS A 66 -1.79 19.21 -7.62
C LYS A 66 -2.45 19.11 -6.25
N GLN A 67 -2.53 17.90 -5.68
CA GLN A 67 -3.09 17.67 -4.35
C GLN A 67 -2.16 18.16 -3.24
N VAL A 68 -0.85 18.01 -3.43
CA VAL A 68 0.19 18.39 -2.45
C VAL A 68 1.28 19.22 -3.15
N PRO A 69 1.09 20.55 -3.28
CA PRO A 69 2.02 21.42 -3.99
C PRO A 69 3.41 21.57 -3.34
N GLU A 70 3.55 21.22 -2.05
CA GLU A 70 4.82 21.32 -1.33
C GLU A 70 5.83 20.21 -1.68
N ILE A 71 5.42 19.15 -2.41
CA ILE A 71 6.33 18.07 -2.82
C ILE A 71 7.47 18.63 -3.66
N LEU A 72 8.71 18.41 -3.20
CA LEU A 72 9.90 18.83 -3.93
C LEU A 72 10.08 17.95 -5.16
N ALA A 73 10.23 18.55 -6.34
CA ALA A 73 10.50 17.83 -7.59
C ALA A 73 11.72 16.89 -7.48
N ASN A 74 12.75 17.30 -6.74
CA ASN A 74 13.96 16.50 -6.50
C ASN A 74 13.72 15.26 -5.61
N ASN A 75 12.56 15.15 -4.95
CA ASN A 75 12.17 14.02 -4.11
C ASN A 75 11.17 13.08 -4.81
N ILE A 76 10.89 13.31 -6.10
CA ILE A 76 10.02 12.45 -6.90
C ILE A 76 10.87 11.47 -7.70
N PHE A 77 10.64 10.19 -7.51
CA PHE A 77 11.23 9.09 -8.26
C PHE A 77 10.23 8.62 -9.31
N ILE A 78 10.49 8.95 -10.57
CA ILE A 78 9.55 8.66 -11.67
C ILE A 78 9.85 7.29 -12.26
N GLU A 79 8.98 6.32 -11.99
CA GLU A 79 9.02 5.00 -12.63
C GLU A 79 8.66 5.11 -14.11
N PRO A 80 9.53 4.67 -15.03
CA PRO A 80 9.29 4.82 -16.47
C PRO A 80 8.23 3.85 -17.01
N GLU A 81 8.02 2.72 -16.33
CA GLU A 81 7.01 1.72 -16.70
C GLU A 81 6.67 0.83 -15.49
N MET A 82 5.54 0.11 -15.56
CA MET A 82 5.14 -0.79 -14.49
C MET A 82 5.91 -2.12 -14.54
N ARG A 83 6.70 -2.40 -13.49
CA ARG A 83 7.47 -3.66 -13.31
C ARG A 83 7.21 -4.42 -12.00
N ASN A 84 6.12 -4.09 -11.30
CA ASN A 84 5.73 -4.64 -9.99
C ASN A 84 6.65 -4.21 -8.83
N GLN A 85 6.35 -4.68 -7.61
CA GLN A 85 6.90 -4.15 -6.37
C GLN A 85 8.40 -4.44 -6.18
N GLY A 86 8.94 -5.52 -6.76
CA GLY A 86 10.36 -5.87 -6.65
C GLY A 86 11.27 -4.79 -7.26
N PRO A 87 11.21 -4.56 -8.58
CA PRO A 87 11.95 -3.50 -9.25
C PRO A 87 11.64 -2.10 -8.70
N ALA A 88 10.38 -1.82 -8.36
CA ALA A 88 9.97 -0.52 -7.83
C ALA A 88 10.66 -0.23 -6.47
N THR A 89 10.64 -1.18 -5.53
CA THR A 89 11.30 -1.00 -4.23
C THR A 89 12.81 -0.86 -4.39
N GLY A 90 13.41 -1.65 -5.29
CA GLY A 90 14.83 -1.53 -5.61
C GLY A 90 15.21 -0.17 -6.19
N MET A 91 14.34 0.43 -7.01
CA MET A 91 14.55 1.77 -7.55
C MET A 91 14.53 2.84 -6.46
N ALA A 92 13.62 2.75 -5.48
CA ALA A 92 13.62 3.64 -4.32
C ALA A 92 14.98 3.59 -3.59
N ALA A 93 15.48 2.38 -3.32
CA ALA A 93 16.78 2.19 -2.69
C ALA A 93 17.93 2.77 -3.55
N ALA A 94 17.97 2.48 -4.85
CA ALA A 94 19.01 2.99 -5.75
C ALA A 94 19.01 4.53 -5.85
N MET A 95 17.83 5.15 -5.88
CA MET A 95 17.68 6.61 -5.94
C MET A 95 18.08 7.28 -4.63
N LEU A 96 17.74 6.69 -3.48
CA LEU A 96 18.20 7.16 -2.18
C LEU A 96 19.72 7.01 -2.02
N LEU A 97 20.28 5.88 -2.49
CA LEU A 97 21.72 5.66 -2.51
C LEU A 97 22.44 6.73 -3.36
N LYS A 98 21.92 7.04 -4.55
CA LYS A 98 22.43 8.11 -5.42
C LYS A 98 22.43 9.48 -4.74
N LYS A 99 21.47 9.72 -3.84
CA LYS A 99 21.35 10.96 -3.06
C LYS A 99 22.25 11.01 -1.81
N GLY A 100 23.05 9.98 -1.57
CA GLY A 100 23.94 9.90 -0.40
C GLY A 100 23.28 9.39 0.87
N PHE A 101 22.11 8.76 0.78
CA PHE A 101 21.38 8.20 1.93
C PHE A 101 21.63 6.69 2.09
N GLY A 102 22.82 6.20 1.72
CA GLY A 102 23.13 4.76 1.68
C GLY A 102 22.92 4.03 3.00
N ASP A 103 23.26 4.69 4.11
CA ASP A 103 23.19 4.15 5.48
C ASP A 103 21.97 4.67 6.26
N GLU A 104 21.12 5.50 5.63
CA GLU A 104 19.90 6.02 6.23
C GLU A 104 18.74 5.07 5.94
N PRO A 105 18.10 4.45 6.97
CA PRO A 105 16.96 3.59 6.75
C PRO A 105 15.87 4.29 5.95
N PHE A 106 15.27 3.58 5.01
CA PHE A 106 14.04 4.03 4.37
C PHE A 106 12.90 3.09 4.71
N ILE A 107 11.68 3.60 4.68
CA ILE A 107 10.48 2.81 4.86
C ILE A 107 9.51 3.10 3.70
N LEU A 108 8.97 2.04 3.11
CA LEU A 108 7.90 2.19 2.13
C LEU A 108 6.57 2.47 2.83
N ILE A 109 5.89 3.51 2.36
CA ILE A 109 4.56 3.90 2.82
C ILE A 109 3.57 3.71 1.69
N GLN A 110 2.60 2.83 1.90
CA GLN A 110 1.50 2.60 0.95
C GLN A 110 0.41 3.65 1.12
N VAL A 111 -0.35 3.90 0.06
CA VAL A 111 -1.42 4.93 0.00
C VAL A 111 -2.79 4.34 -0.31
N ASP A 112 -2.98 3.05 -0.02
CA ASP A 112 -4.24 2.36 -0.18
C ASP A 112 -4.94 2.02 1.14
N ASP A 113 -4.39 2.50 2.24
CA ASP A 113 -4.88 2.22 3.57
C ASP A 113 -4.95 3.47 4.45
N ILE A 114 -5.70 3.35 5.54
CA ILE A 114 -5.71 4.31 6.65
C ILE A 114 -5.16 3.63 7.91
N ARG A 115 -4.32 4.35 8.64
CA ARG A 115 -3.61 3.88 9.84
C ARG A 115 -4.16 4.61 11.06
N GLU A 116 -4.73 3.87 12.01
CA GLU A 116 -5.37 4.47 13.19
C GLU A 116 -5.04 3.76 14.50
N PRO A 117 -4.60 4.50 15.55
CA PRO A 117 -4.25 5.92 15.52
C PRO A 117 -2.94 6.15 14.76
N GLU A 118 -2.85 7.25 14.02
CA GLU A 118 -1.74 7.51 13.11
C GLU A 118 -0.40 7.64 13.83
N GLU A 119 -0.39 8.11 15.07
CA GLU A 119 0.83 8.32 15.87
C GLU A 119 1.60 7.02 16.10
N LYS A 120 0.90 5.89 16.10
CA LYS A 120 1.49 4.55 16.24
C LYS A 120 2.25 4.14 14.99
N LEU A 121 1.98 4.73 13.81
CA LEU A 121 2.87 4.60 12.65
C LEU A 121 4.26 5.13 13.01
N PHE A 122 4.35 6.25 13.71
CA PHE A 122 5.64 6.82 14.09
C PHE A 122 6.38 5.97 15.11
N THR A 123 5.66 5.34 16.05
CA THR A 123 6.22 4.33 16.97
C THR A 123 6.81 3.15 16.19
N MET A 124 6.08 2.63 15.20
CA MET A 124 6.58 1.57 14.33
C MET A 124 7.83 2.02 13.55
N MET A 125 7.81 3.22 12.97
CA MET A 125 8.94 3.77 12.20
C MET A 125 10.20 3.92 13.05
N GLU A 126 10.09 4.32 14.32
CA GLU A 126 11.23 4.39 15.25
C GLU A 126 11.84 3.02 15.53
N VAL A 127 10.99 2.00 15.76
CA VAL A 127 11.44 0.62 15.92
C VAL A 127 12.13 0.12 14.66
N CYS A 128 11.56 0.40 13.49
CA CYS A 128 12.14 0.03 12.21
C CYS A 128 13.49 0.75 11.94
N ASP A 129 13.61 2.04 12.23
CA ASP A 129 14.87 2.81 12.04
C ASP A 129 15.99 2.19 12.86
N ARG A 130 15.73 1.97 14.16
CA ARG A 130 16.70 1.38 15.08
C ARG A 130 17.13 -0.02 14.61
N LEU A 131 16.18 -0.91 14.34
CA LEU A 131 16.48 -2.28 13.93
C LEU A 131 17.23 -2.34 12.59
N ALA A 132 16.89 -1.47 11.64
CA ALA A 132 17.56 -1.41 10.34
C ALA A 132 19.04 -1.05 10.51
N ARG A 133 19.35 -0.09 11.40
CA ARG A 133 20.74 0.31 11.69
C ARG A 133 21.51 -0.74 12.48
N GLU A 134 20.88 -1.35 13.49
CA GLU A 134 21.56 -2.29 14.39
C GLU A 134 21.82 -3.65 13.73
N THR A 135 20.90 -4.11 12.88
CA THR A 135 20.90 -5.50 12.41
C THR A 135 21.16 -5.65 10.92
N GLY A 136 20.92 -4.60 10.12
CA GLY A 136 20.95 -4.67 8.66
C GLY A 136 19.92 -5.64 8.05
N LYS A 137 18.96 -6.14 8.84
CA LYS A 137 17.93 -7.09 8.38
C LYS A 137 16.83 -6.39 7.60
N TYR A 138 16.12 -7.18 6.79
CA TYR A 138 14.87 -6.75 6.16
C TYR A 138 13.76 -6.71 7.19
N ILE A 139 13.12 -5.56 7.38
CA ILE A 139 12.02 -5.40 8.33
C ILE A 139 10.73 -5.20 7.56
N THR A 140 9.64 -5.83 8.01
CA THR A 140 8.30 -5.66 7.42
C THR A 140 7.22 -5.59 8.50
N GLY A 141 6.06 -5.03 8.14
CA GLY A 141 4.88 -4.96 8.99
C GLY A 141 3.94 -6.15 8.82
N GLY A 142 3.29 -6.56 9.90
CA GLY A 142 2.29 -7.63 9.89
C GLY A 142 1.05 -7.29 10.70
N ILE A 143 -0.13 -7.47 10.11
CA ILE A 143 -1.43 -7.27 10.76
C ILE A 143 -1.81 -8.57 11.48
N LYS A 144 -2.20 -8.48 12.75
CA LYS A 144 -2.80 -9.61 13.46
C LYS A 144 -4.25 -9.81 12.99
N PRO A 145 -4.59 -10.90 12.30
CA PRO A 145 -5.94 -11.13 11.84
C PRO A 145 -6.83 -11.68 12.96
N GLU A 146 -8.13 -11.37 12.90
CA GLU A 146 -9.15 -11.99 13.77
C GLU A 146 -9.59 -13.37 13.26
N TYR A 147 -9.51 -13.59 11.94
CA TYR A 147 -9.90 -14.82 11.26
C TYR A 147 -9.01 -15.06 10.04
N ALA A 148 -8.96 -16.30 9.55
CA ALA A 148 -8.21 -16.63 8.34
C ALA A 148 -8.80 -15.93 7.11
N VAL A 149 -7.92 -15.32 6.31
CA VAL A 149 -8.23 -14.59 5.09
C VAL A 149 -7.59 -15.34 3.93
N MET A 150 -8.36 -15.61 2.88
CA MET A 150 -7.87 -16.28 1.69
C MET A 150 -7.21 -15.28 0.73
N GLY A 151 -6.20 -15.73 -0.01
CA GLY A 151 -5.55 -14.92 -1.06
C GLY A 151 -4.61 -13.82 -0.55
N VAL A 152 -4.18 -13.90 0.72
CA VAL A 152 -3.17 -13.01 1.31
C VAL A 152 -1.93 -13.79 1.71
N ASP A 153 -0.80 -13.09 1.83
CA ASP A 153 0.44 -13.69 2.30
C ASP A 153 0.52 -13.60 3.83
N TYR A 154 0.98 -14.68 4.46
CA TYR A 154 1.16 -14.76 5.90
C TYR A 154 2.64 -14.83 6.29
N LEU A 155 2.96 -14.12 7.37
CA LEU A 155 4.19 -14.29 8.15
C LEU A 155 3.84 -14.97 9.47
N ILE A 156 4.44 -16.13 9.73
CA ILE A 156 4.30 -16.82 11.01
C ILE A 156 5.38 -16.32 11.96
N LYS A 157 4.95 -15.81 13.12
CA LYS A 157 5.84 -15.33 14.18
C LYS A 157 6.71 -16.47 14.71
N GLY A 158 8.01 -16.21 14.78
CA GLY A 158 8.97 -17.00 15.54
C GLY A 158 9.26 -16.35 16.89
N GLU A 159 10.51 -16.48 17.34
CA GLU A 159 10.98 -15.91 18.59
C GLU A 159 10.81 -14.39 18.63
N ARG A 160 10.36 -13.88 19.78
CA ARG A 160 10.29 -12.44 20.04
C ARG A 160 11.70 -11.88 20.23
N VAL A 161 12.02 -10.80 19.52
CA VAL A 161 13.38 -10.21 19.47
C VAL A 161 13.53 -9.00 20.39
N SER A 162 12.45 -8.25 20.64
CA SER A 162 12.44 -7.12 21.57
C SER A 162 11.34 -7.30 22.61
N GLN A 163 11.66 -7.10 23.89
CA GLN A 163 10.66 -6.95 24.95
C GLN A 163 10.24 -5.49 25.18
N GLU A 164 11.01 -4.54 24.65
CA GLU A 164 10.82 -3.10 24.83
C GLU A 164 9.97 -2.50 23.72
N GLY A 165 9.08 -1.57 24.10
CA GLY A 165 8.19 -0.83 23.21
C GLY A 165 6.80 -1.46 23.03
N GLU A 166 5.88 -0.66 22.48
CA GLU A 166 4.50 -1.07 22.23
C GLU A 166 4.35 -1.96 20.97
N ALA A 167 5.31 -1.91 20.04
CA ALA A 167 5.30 -2.71 18.82
C ALA A 167 6.04 -4.04 19.04
N GLY A 168 5.34 -5.16 18.85
CA GLY A 168 5.93 -6.50 18.98
C GLY A 168 6.86 -6.84 17.81
N VAL A 169 8.13 -7.15 18.09
CA VAL A 169 9.12 -7.53 17.06
C VAL A 169 9.44 -9.02 17.16
N PHE A 170 9.31 -9.74 16.05
CA PHE A 170 9.52 -11.19 15.98
C PHE A 170 10.45 -11.57 14.82
N LYS A 171 11.14 -12.70 14.95
CA LYS A 171 11.70 -13.39 13.79
C LYS A 171 10.56 -13.91 12.91
N VAL A 172 10.80 -14.03 11.60
CA VAL A 172 9.87 -14.73 10.70
C VAL A 172 10.21 -16.22 10.74
N ALA A 173 9.35 -17.04 11.32
CA ALA A 173 9.56 -18.50 11.37
C ALA A 173 9.20 -19.17 10.04
N LYS A 174 8.12 -18.70 9.40
CA LYS A 174 7.62 -19.24 8.14
C LYS A 174 6.88 -18.18 7.34
N PHE A 175 6.95 -18.30 6.02
CA PHE A 175 6.13 -17.55 5.08
C PHE A 175 5.13 -18.48 4.41
N LEU A 176 3.86 -18.08 4.35
CA LEU A 176 2.82 -18.79 3.59
C LEU A 176 2.36 -17.89 2.46
N TRP A 177 2.55 -18.36 1.24
CA TRP A 177 2.18 -17.61 0.05
C TRP A 177 0.67 -17.64 -0.18
N ARG A 178 0.06 -16.59 -0.72
CA ARG A 178 -1.39 -16.51 -0.98
C ARG A 178 -2.00 -17.67 -1.78
N SER A 179 -1.18 -18.45 -2.50
CA SER A 179 -1.63 -19.63 -3.24
C SER A 179 -1.33 -20.97 -2.56
N THR A 180 -0.85 -20.99 -1.31
CA THR A 180 -0.65 -22.23 -0.54
C THR A 180 -1.99 -22.89 -0.22
N LYS A 181 -2.04 -24.22 -0.22
CA LYS A 181 -3.24 -24.99 0.15
C LYS A 181 -3.40 -25.11 1.67
N GLU A 182 -2.30 -24.95 2.38
CA GLU A 182 -2.23 -24.91 3.84
C GLU A 182 -3.08 -23.75 4.36
N THR A 183 -4.10 -24.04 5.16
CA THR A 183 -4.93 -22.99 5.77
C THR A 183 -4.17 -22.35 6.93
N ALA A 184 -4.18 -21.02 6.99
CA ALA A 184 -3.57 -20.28 8.09
C ALA A 184 -4.38 -20.38 9.40
N GLU A 185 -5.50 -21.11 9.40
CA GLU A 185 -6.47 -21.18 10.49
C GLU A 185 -5.85 -21.58 11.84
N GLU A 186 -5.00 -22.60 11.85
CA GLU A 186 -4.31 -23.03 13.08
C GLU A 186 -3.38 -21.94 13.61
N TYR A 187 -2.57 -21.32 12.74
CA TYR A 187 -1.68 -20.23 13.15
C TYR A 187 -2.43 -18.97 13.59
N VAL A 188 -3.60 -18.69 13.02
CA VAL A 188 -4.48 -17.59 13.45
C VAL A 188 -5.03 -17.90 14.84
N LYS A 189 -5.52 -19.13 15.06
CA LYS A 189 -6.03 -19.57 16.35
C LYS A 189 -4.97 -19.51 17.45
N ASP A 190 -3.72 -19.87 17.14
CA ASP A 190 -2.59 -19.80 18.06
C ASP A 190 -2.01 -18.39 18.21
N GLY A 191 -2.54 -17.40 17.47
CA GLY A 191 -2.10 -16.01 17.51
C GLY A 191 -0.70 -15.78 16.93
N LEU A 192 -0.20 -16.72 16.12
CA LEU A 192 1.13 -16.70 15.50
C LEU A 192 1.11 -16.11 14.08
N ALA A 193 -0.03 -16.16 13.38
CA ALA A 193 -0.16 -15.61 12.03
C ALA A 193 -0.23 -14.09 12.02
N LEU A 194 0.51 -13.47 11.10
CA LEU A 194 0.36 -12.07 10.70
C LEU A 194 0.12 -11.99 9.20
N ILE A 195 -0.85 -11.20 8.75
CA ILE A 195 -1.02 -10.86 7.34
C ILE A 195 0.06 -9.85 6.95
N HIS A 196 0.79 -10.10 5.86
CA HIS A 196 1.85 -9.21 5.39
C HIS A 196 1.30 -7.84 4.97
N ALA A 197 1.75 -6.76 5.62
CA ALA A 197 1.24 -5.41 5.42
C ALA A 197 2.15 -4.49 4.61
N ASN A 198 3.28 -5.01 4.10
CA ASN A 198 4.17 -4.29 3.18
C ASN A 198 4.76 -2.94 3.68
N HIS A 199 4.71 -2.64 4.98
CA HIS A 199 5.53 -1.59 5.61
C HIS A 199 6.97 -2.05 5.73
N THR A 200 7.70 -1.97 4.62
CA THR A 200 9.06 -2.54 4.50
C THR A 200 10.12 -1.51 4.83
N CYS A 201 11.13 -1.88 5.63
CA CYS A 201 12.20 -1.00 6.06
C CYS A 201 13.58 -1.67 6.01
N MET A 202 14.55 -0.94 5.48
CA MET A 202 15.96 -1.33 5.42
C MET A 202 16.81 -0.09 5.08
N THR A 203 18.13 -0.13 5.24
CA THR A 203 19.02 0.87 4.62
C THR A 203 19.16 0.60 3.11
N PRO A 204 19.27 1.61 2.24
CA PRO A 204 19.48 1.39 0.81
C PRO A 204 20.69 0.49 0.48
N MET A 205 21.80 0.63 1.20
CA MET A 205 22.99 -0.19 0.97
C MET A 205 22.73 -1.67 1.26
N ALA A 206 22.16 -1.98 2.43
CA ALA A 206 21.82 -3.37 2.78
C ALA A 206 20.75 -3.96 1.85
N PHE A 207 19.80 -3.14 1.38
CA PHE A 207 18.80 -3.57 0.40
C PHE A 207 19.44 -3.94 -0.95
N MET A 208 20.43 -3.16 -1.40
CA MET A 208 21.19 -3.47 -2.62
C MET A 208 22.01 -4.75 -2.48
N GLU A 209 22.65 -4.98 -1.33
CA GLU A 209 23.38 -6.26 -1.08
C GLU A 209 22.41 -7.46 -0.98
N MET A 210 21.22 -7.28 -0.43
CA MET A 210 20.16 -8.29 -0.46
C MET A 210 19.79 -8.67 -1.91
N PHE A 211 19.53 -7.68 -2.77
CA PHE A 211 19.24 -7.93 -4.17
C PHE A 211 20.42 -8.54 -4.93
N LYS A 212 21.65 -8.15 -4.62
CA LYS A 212 22.86 -8.76 -5.18
C LYS A 212 22.96 -10.24 -4.84
N LYS A 213 22.59 -10.64 -3.63
CA LYS A 213 22.59 -12.04 -3.20
C LYS A 213 21.49 -12.86 -3.88
N TYR A 214 20.24 -12.39 -3.84
CA TYR A 214 19.08 -13.22 -4.20
C TYR A 214 18.52 -12.97 -5.60
N LYS A 215 18.74 -11.79 -6.19
CA LYS A 215 18.20 -11.42 -7.50
C LYS A 215 19.16 -10.51 -8.29
N PRO A 216 20.33 -11.02 -8.73
CA PRO A 216 21.36 -10.22 -9.42
C PRO A 216 20.85 -9.49 -10.68
N GLU A 217 19.79 -10.01 -11.31
CA GLU A 217 19.12 -9.43 -12.47
C GLU A 217 18.40 -8.09 -12.17
N TRP A 218 17.95 -7.86 -10.94
CA TRP A 218 17.49 -6.55 -10.48
C TRP A 218 18.65 -5.69 -9.99
N TYR A 219 19.60 -6.28 -9.26
CA TYR A 219 20.73 -5.56 -8.68
C TYR A 219 21.58 -4.83 -9.74
N LYS A 220 21.95 -5.50 -10.85
CA LYS A 220 22.90 -4.95 -11.83
C LYS A 220 22.41 -3.63 -12.46
N PRO A 221 21.17 -3.51 -12.96
CA PRO A 221 20.67 -2.23 -13.45
C PRO A 221 20.49 -1.18 -12.34
N LEU A 222 20.01 -1.57 -11.16
CA LEU A 222 19.85 -0.66 -10.03
C LEU A 222 21.17 -0.05 -9.56
N LEU A 223 22.26 -0.81 -9.56
CA LEU A 223 23.59 -0.31 -9.24
C LEU A 223 24.02 0.78 -10.24
N LYS A 224 23.77 0.58 -11.54
CA LYS A 224 24.05 1.59 -12.56
C LYS A 224 23.21 2.85 -12.38
N ILE A 225 21.93 2.70 -12.03
CA ILE A 225 21.06 3.84 -11.69
C ILE A 225 21.64 4.62 -10.51
N ALA A 226 22.05 3.92 -9.45
CA ALA A 226 22.68 4.54 -8.28
C ALA A 226 23.98 5.29 -8.63
N GLN A 227 24.73 4.79 -9.62
CA GLN A 227 25.96 5.41 -10.15
C GLN A 227 25.70 6.53 -11.18
N GLY A 228 24.44 6.84 -11.49
CA GLY A 228 24.08 7.97 -12.35
C GLY A 228 23.64 7.62 -13.77
N ALA A 229 23.53 6.34 -14.13
CA ALA A 229 22.97 5.94 -15.42
C ALA A 229 21.49 6.37 -15.57
N GLU A 230 21.02 6.43 -16.81
CA GLU A 230 19.66 6.83 -17.14
C GLU A 230 18.64 5.80 -16.64
N VAL A 231 17.67 6.26 -15.84
CA VAL A 231 16.67 5.40 -15.19
C VAL A 231 15.80 4.67 -16.21
N THR A 232 15.32 5.36 -17.24
CA THR A 232 14.50 4.81 -18.34
C THR A 232 15.18 3.61 -19.00
N VAL A 233 16.49 3.69 -19.24
CA VAL A 233 17.29 2.66 -19.92
C VAL A 233 17.57 1.47 -19.01
N GLU A 234 18.04 1.71 -17.79
CA GLU A 234 18.43 0.63 -16.90
C GLU A 234 17.22 -0.06 -16.25
N TYR A 235 16.17 0.69 -15.89
CA TYR A 235 14.95 0.12 -15.30
C TYR A 235 14.27 -0.86 -16.27
N ALA A 236 14.30 -0.56 -17.59
CA ALA A 236 13.74 -1.42 -18.63
C ALA A 236 14.43 -2.79 -18.76
N LYS A 237 15.65 -2.96 -18.21
CA LYS A 237 16.40 -4.22 -18.28
C LYS A 237 16.03 -5.21 -17.18
N MET A 238 15.38 -4.75 -16.11
CA MET A 238 15.02 -5.60 -14.97
C MET A 238 13.79 -6.44 -15.29
N PRO A 239 13.76 -7.77 -15.09
CA PRO A 239 12.52 -8.53 -15.26
C PRO A 239 11.42 -8.02 -14.32
N LYS A 240 10.15 -8.06 -14.76
CA LYS A 240 9.01 -7.73 -13.90
C LYS A 240 8.86 -8.81 -12.84
N GLY A 241 8.52 -8.44 -11.61
CA GLY A 241 8.26 -9.45 -10.59
C GLY A 241 7.87 -8.93 -9.20
N PRO A 242 7.20 -9.79 -8.42
CA PRO A 242 6.83 -9.51 -7.04
C PRO A 242 8.09 -9.42 -6.16
N ILE A 243 8.10 -8.55 -5.16
CA ILE A 243 9.26 -8.45 -4.23
C ILE A 243 9.52 -9.78 -3.50
N GLU A 244 8.49 -10.62 -3.44
CA GLU A 244 8.48 -11.92 -2.80
C GLU A 244 9.31 -12.97 -3.54
N ASP A 245 9.69 -12.75 -4.81
CA ASP A 245 10.78 -13.49 -5.46
C ASP A 245 12.09 -13.44 -4.65
N VAL A 246 12.28 -12.40 -3.85
CA VAL A 246 13.44 -12.21 -2.96
C VAL A 246 13.07 -12.47 -1.51
N THR A 247 12.00 -11.84 -1.00
CA THR A 247 11.76 -11.83 0.45
C THR A 247 11.45 -13.21 1.01
N GLN A 248 10.84 -14.11 0.24
CA GLN A 248 10.64 -15.50 0.69
C GLN A 248 11.96 -16.22 1.02
N LEU A 249 13.03 -15.93 0.26
CA LEU A 249 14.37 -16.47 0.51
C LEU A 249 15.02 -15.79 1.72
N VAL A 250 14.81 -14.48 1.86
CA VAL A 250 15.29 -13.70 3.03
C VAL A 250 14.63 -14.22 4.32
N TYR A 251 13.35 -14.55 4.27
CA TYR A 251 12.61 -15.16 5.38
C TYR A 251 13.19 -16.53 5.74
N ALA A 252 13.40 -17.40 4.75
CA ALA A 252 13.97 -18.73 4.96
C ALA A 252 15.40 -18.69 5.55
N ASP A 253 16.21 -17.70 5.16
CA ASP A 253 17.58 -17.50 5.66
C ASP A 253 17.63 -16.79 7.04
N GLY A 254 16.49 -16.47 7.66
CA GLY A 254 16.43 -15.77 8.94
C GLY A 254 16.90 -14.29 8.87
N GLY A 255 16.97 -13.75 7.65
CA GLY A 255 17.43 -12.40 7.33
C GLY A 255 16.39 -11.31 7.52
N ALA A 256 15.22 -11.64 8.08
CA ALA A 256 14.13 -10.70 8.28
C ALA A 256 13.58 -10.67 9.71
N LEU A 257 12.93 -9.55 10.01
CA LEU A 257 12.11 -9.33 11.20
C LEU A 257 10.72 -8.85 10.79
N VAL A 258 9.71 -9.21 11.58
CA VAL A 258 8.35 -8.70 11.42
C VAL A 258 7.97 -7.88 12.65
N VAL A 259 7.41 -6.70 12.41
CA VAL A 259 6.80 -5.84 13.41
C VAL A 259 5.29 -6.03 13.34
N GLU A 260 4.69 -6.53 14.42
CA GLU A 260 3.23 -6.55 14.57
C GLU A 260 2.72 -5.10 14.63
N LEU A 261 1.79 -4.73 13.73
CA LEU A 261 1.37 -3.34 13.59
C LEU A 261 0.75 -2.82 14.90
N PRO A 262 1.22 -1.69 15.45
CA PRO A 262 0.67 -1.09 16.67
C PRO A 262 -0.56 -0.20 16.42
N PHE A 263 -1.14 -0.28 15.22
CA PHE A 263 -2.31 0.48 14.76
C PHE A 263 -3.25 -0.42 13.96
N ASN A 264 -4.50 0.01 13.87
CA ASN A 264 -5.46 -0.55 12.92
C ASN A 264 -5.08 -0.11 11.52
N TRP A 265 -5.10 -1.07 10.60
CA TRP A 265 -4.85 -0.87 9.19
C TRP A 265 -6.17 -1.12 8.44
N HIS A 266 -6.70 -0.06 7.83
CA HIS A 266 -7.98 -0.10 7.13
C HIS A 266 -7.73 -0.08 5.61
N ASP A 267 -7.82 -1.24 4.95
CA ASP A 267 -7.75 -1.33 3.48
C ASP A 267 -8.92 -0.60 2.83
N ILE A 268 -8.62 0.25 1.86
CA ILE A 268 -9.63 0.89 1.01
C ILE A 268 -9.40 0.39 -0.43
N GLY A 269 -9.64 -0.90 -0.60
CA GLY A 269 -9.43 -1.62 -1.86
C GLY A 269 -10.68 -1.87 -2.71
N THR A 270 -11.88 -1.73 -2.14
CA THR A 270 -13.18 -2.01 -2.79
C THR A 270 -14.26 -1.02 -2.34
N TRP A 271 -15.38 -0.96 -3.06
CA TRP A 271 -16.53 -0.18 -2.61
C TRP A 271 -17.14 -0.68 -1.30
N GLU A 272 -17.07 -1.98 -1.02
CA GLU A 272 -17.49 -2.54 0.27
C GLU A 272 -16.62 -2.02 1.42
N SER A 273 -15.30 -2.05 1.26
CA SER A 273 -14.37 -1.57 2.28
C SER A 273 -14.48 -0.05 2.47
N ALA A 274 -14.69 0.70 1.39
CA ALA A 274 -14.96 2.13 1.44
C ALA A 274 -16.28 2.46 2.18
N ASP A 275 -17.39 1.78 1.85
CA ASP A 275 -18.68 1.95 2.55
C ASP A 275 -18.54 1.70 4.05
N LYS A 276 -17.93 0.56 4.42
CA LYS A 276 -17.72 0.18 5.82
C LYS A 276 -16.93 1.24 6.57
N PHE A 277 -15.83 1.72 5.98
CA PHE A 277 -14.99 2.74 6.61
C PHE A 277 -15.72 4.08 6.74
N LEU A 278 -16.31 4.59 5.65
CA LEU A 278 -16.96 5.89 5.63
C LEU A 278 -18.14 5.96 6.60
N LYS A 279 -18.96 4.91 6.70
CA LYS A 279 -20.04 4.84 7.70
C LYS A 279 -19.50 4.77 9.11
N ALA A 280 -18.50 3.92 9.37
CA ALA A 280 -17.90 3.80 10.71
C ALA A 280 -17.28 5.11 11.21
N LYS A 281 -16.81 5.97 10.30
CA LYS A 281 -16.24 7.28 10.61
C LYS A 281 -17.22 8.45 10.50
N ASN A 282 -18.50 8.18 10.23
CA ASN A 282 -19.51 9.22 9.98
C ASN A 282 -19.11 10.20 8.85
N LEU A 283 -18.36 9.72 7.86
CA LEU A 283 -17.94 10.46 6.66
C LEU A 283 -18.89 10.23 5.48
N TYR A 284 -19.72 9.18 5.52
CA TYR A 284 -20.71 8.93 4.48
C TYR A 284 -21.94 9.83 4.66
N GLN A 285 -22.29 10.56 3.60
CA GLN A 285 -23.56 11.29 3.50
C GLN A 285 -24.34 10.78 2.30
N ALA A 286 -25.59 10.39 2.52
CA ALA A 286 -26.47 10.00 1.43
C ALA A 286 -26.72 11.19 0.48
N PRO A 287 -26.82 10.96 -0.84
CA PRO A 287 -27.16 12.02 -1.79
C PRO A 287 -28.50 12.67 -1.45
N LYS A 288 -28.59 14.00 -1.54
CA LYS A 288 -29.84 14.73 -1.27
C LYS A 288 -31.02 14.29 -2.15
N GLY A 289 -30.75 13.82 -3.36
CA GLY A 289 -31.75 13.32 -4.31
C GLY A 289 -32.11 11.85 -4.14
N LEU A 290 -31.66 11.18 -3.07
CA LEU A 290 -31.99 9.79 -2.81
C LEU A 290 -33.45 9.68 -2.32
N ILE A 291 -34.28 8.99 -3.09
CA ILE A 291 -35.62 8.57 -2.73
C ILE A 291 -35.55 7.10 -2.30
N ASP A 292 -35.88 6.86 -1.05
CA ASP A 292 -35.80 5.57 -0.39
C ASP A 292 -37.20 5.02 -0.11
N LEU A 293 -37.58 3.92 -0.78
CA LEU A 293 -38.81 3.18 -0.53
C LEU A 293 -38.46 1.73 -0.20
N ASP A 294 -38.32 1.42 1.09
CA ASP A 294 -37.95 0.09 1.60
C ASP A 294 -36.54 -0.38 1.21
N ASN A 295 -35.54 0.51 1.27
CA ASN A 295 -34.15 0.15 1.06
C ASN A 295 -33.42 -0.25 2.36
N LYS A 296 -32.36 -1.06 2.24
CA LYS A 296 -31.53 -1.44 3.39
C LYS A 296 -30.05 -1.58 3.03
N ASN A 297 -29.18 -0.93 3.82
CA ASN A 297 -27.72 -1.08 3.74
C ASN A 297 -27.11 -0.80 2.35
N ASN A 298 -27.66 0.16 1.60
CA ASN A 298 -27.09 0.58 0.32
C ASN A 298 -25.97 1.62 0.53
N PHE A 299 -25.10 1.74 -0.46
CA PHE A 299 -24.11 2.81 -0.60
C PHE A 299 -24.34 3.48 -1.95
N VAL A 300 -24.72 4.75 -1.93
CA VAL A 300 -25.06 5.53 -3.12
C VAL A 300 -24.15 6.74 -3.21
N MET A 301 -23.50 6.91 -4.35
CA MET A 301 -22.71 8.10 -4.70
C MET A 301 -23.02 8.49 -6.14
N VAL A 302 -23.60 9.68 -6.33
CA VAL A 302 -24.01 10.19 -7.64
C VAL A 302 -23.68 11.69 -7.75
N PRO A 303 -23.64 12.25 -8.97
CA PRO A 303 -23.43 13.69 -9.14
C PRO A 303 -24.48 14.52 -8.39
N GLU A 304 -24.09 15.72 -7.93
CA GLU A 304 -24.99 16.62 -7.23
C GLU A 304 -26.22 16.97 -8.10
N GLY A 305 -27.40 17.00 -7.47
CA GLY A 305 -28.67 17.28 -8.15
C GLY A 305 -29.30 16.07 -8.86
N LYS A 306 -28.62 14.92 -8.95
CA LYS A 306 -29.22 13.71 -9.53
C LYS A 306 -30.18 13.03 -8.55
N THR A 307 -31.41 12.78 -9.00
CA THR A 307 -32.39 11.96 -8.26
C THR A 307 -32.12 10.48 -8.49
N VAL A 308 -32.12 9.70 -7.41
CA VAL A 308 -31.94 8.24 -7.42
C VAL A 308 -33.06 7.63 -6.60
N ALA A 309 -33.84 6.71 -7.16
CA ALA A 309 -34.88 5.99 -6.43
C ALA A 309 -34.48 4.53 -6.24
N LEU A 310 -34.48 4.06 -4.98
CA LEU A 310 -34.24 2.66 -4.63
C LEU A 310 -35.51 2.09 -3.99
N ILE A 311 -36.10 1.06 -4.61
CA ILE A 311 -37.37 0.46 -4.18
C ILE A 311 -37.16 -1.03 -3.88
N GLY A 312 -37.30 -1.43 -2.61
CA GLY A 312 -37.21 -2.84 -2.19
C GLY A 312 -35.86 -3.51 -2.43
N VAL A 313 -34.77 -2.73 -2.53
CA VAL A 313 -33.41 -3.24 -2.79
C VAL A 313 -32.50 -3.08 -1.59
N GLU A 314 -31.62 -4.06 -1.39
CA GLU A 314 -30.69 -4.08 -0.27
C GLU A 314 -29.27 -4.45 -0.68
N ASN A 315 -28.32 -4.02 0.15
CA ASN A 315 -26.90 -4.35 0.04
C ASN A 315 -26.27 -4.02 -1.32
N LEU A 316 -26.67 -2.90 -1.94
CA LEU A 316 -26.14 -2.42 -3.20
C LEU A 316 -25.06 -1.35 -3.02
N VAL A 317 -24.15 -1.32 -3.99
CA VAL A 317 -23.29 -0.20 -4.31
C VAL A 317 -23.83 0.41 -5.61
N VAL A 318 -24.17 1.70 -5.57
CA VAL A 318 -24.60 2.49 -6.72
C VAL A 318 -23.65 3.67 -6.83
N VAL A 319 -22.76 3.65 -7.83
CA VAL A 319 -21.78 4.72 -8.04
C VAL A 319 -21.89 5.23 -9.45
N ASP A 320 -22.14 6.53 -9.59
CA ASP A 320 -22.31 7.21 -10.85
C ASP A 320 -21.35 8.39 -10.96
N THR A 321 -20.59 8.45 -12.06
CA THR A 321 -19.67 9.55 -12.37
C THR A 321 -20.24 10.53 -13.40
N GLY A 322 -21.46 10.31 -13.89
CA GLY A 322 -22.04 11.00 -15.04
C GLY A 322 -21.67 10.36 -16.38
N GLU A 323 -20.45 9.83 -16.49
CA GLU A 323 -19.97 9.10 -17.67
C GLU A 323 -20.25 7.60 -17.60
N ALA A 324 -20.22 7.04 -16.39
CA ALA A 324 -20.46 5.62 -16.15
C ALA A 324 -21.22 5.40 -14.85
N LEU A 325 -22.01 4.32 -14.84
CA LEU A 325 -22.80 3.87 -13.70
C LEU A 325 -22.38 2.44 -13.34
N LEU A 326 -22.01 2.25 -12.08
CA LEU A 326 -21.87 0.94 -11.46
C LEU A 326 -23.07 0.68 -10.56
N VAL A 327 -23.71 -0.46 -10.75
CA VAL A 327 -24.65 -1.05 -9.80
C VAL A 327 -24.22 -2.49 -9.54
N CYS A 328 -23.88 -2.82 -8.30
CA CYS A 328 -23.57 -4.18 -7.92
C CYS A 328 -23.99 -4.45 -6.48
N ARG A 329 -24.09 -5.72 -6.11
CA ARG A 329 -24.14 -6.07 -4.69
C ARG A 329 -22.80 -5.74 -4.05
N LYS A 330 -22.84 -5.25 -2.82
CA LYS A 330 -21.66 -4.80 -2.07
C LYS A 330 -20.63 -5.93 -1.88
N ASP A 331 -21.09 -7.13 -1.55
CA ASP A 331 -20.26 -8.34 -1.39
C ASP A 331 -19.65 -8.85 -2.71
N GLN A 332 -20.04 -8.28 -3.85
CA GLN A 332 -19.46 -8.57 -5.16
C GLN A 332 -18.55 -7.43 -5.64
N SER A 333 -18.34 -6.37 -4.86
CA SER A 333 -17.56 -5.20 -5.27
C SER A 333 -16.10 -5.51 -5.60
N GLY A 334 -15.53 -6.59 -5.05
CA GLY A 334 -14.21 -7.10 -5.42
C GLY A 334 -14.07 -7.48 -6.91
N ARG A 335 -15.18 -7.81 -7.57
CA ARG A 335 -15.25 -8.20 -9.00
C ARG A 335 -15.34 -7.02 -9.96
N VAL A 336 -15.47 -5.79 -9.47
CA VAL A 336 -15.53 -4.58 -10.31
C VAL A 336 -14.31 -4.47 -11.22
N GLY A 337 -13.14 -4.97 -10.79
CA GLY A 337 -11.96 -5.06 -11.64
C GLY A 337 -12.16 -5.87 -12.93
N GLU A 338 -13.03 -6.91 -12.94
CA GLU A 338 -13.38 -7.69 -14.13
C GLU A 338 -14.07 -6.83 -15.20
N VAL A 339 -14.85 -5.83 -14.78
CA VAL A 339 -15.53 -4.90 -15.69
C VAL A 339 -14.50 -4.08 -16.45
N VAL A 340 -13.49 -3.54 -15.75
CA VAL A 340 -12.43 -2.74 -16.37
C VAL A 340 -11.64 -3.55 -17.39
N GLU A 341 -11.38 -4.84 -17.14
CA GLU A 341 -10.72 -5.69 -18.14
C GLU A 341 -11.58 -5.91 -19.40
N ARG A 342 -12.91 -6.01 -19.25
CA ARG A 342 -13.84 -6.12 -20.39
C ARG A 342 -14.06 -4.80 -21.14
N LEU A 343 -13.79 -3.65 -20.53
CA LEU A 343 -13.87 -2.36 -21.23
C LEU A 343 -12.66 -2.07 -22.12
N LYS A 344 -11.55 -2.81 -21.94
CA LYS A 344 -10.35 -2.71 -22.78
C LYS A 344 -10.43 -3.54 -24.07
N THR A 345 -11.37 -4.48 -24.13
CA THR A 345 -11.68 -5.30 -25.31
C THR A 345 -12.75 -4.61 -26.14
#